data_AF-A0AAN6Y3A5-F1
#
_entry.id   AF-A0AAN6Y3A5-F1
#
_cell.length_a   1.000
_cell.length_b   1.000
_cell.length_c   1.000
_cell.angle_alpha   90.00
_cell.angle_beta   90.00
_cell.angle_gamma   90.00
#
_symmetry.space_group_name_H-M   'P 1'
#
loop_
_entity.id
_entity.type
_entity.pdbx_description
1 polymer ?
#
loop_
_entity_poly.entity_id
_entity_poly.type
_entity_poly.pdbx_seq_one_letter_code
_entity_poly.pdbx_strand_id
1 'polypeptide(L)'
;MKFLCLPGAYGSAKNFKVQLGPLAEELEKRGLGSFTYSQGTFEVEPPVGWEDYFGSRPLYRFLDTSKGDAFETLRRLRHVPRGMNPEETMRQFKKAGDEENKNNASSSSEGEGESPHRPKADKTDWQTRAWRGALDGVFKTIEEDEEIDAIVGYSEGAMVGASLVLEEGLRFKRSGTPRRIKFAIFISGAPPLKFEGNGKIVPQLFDESGTVIDIPTYHIFGCDDAFLSSAVALFNVCDQENAMMYDHGLGHIVPRDVENVTLLGQFLGDFAPRVEREWKMKELQSSGDTNGKRGTSGGRPRLVHTRTGSETSETDDEEGAEKEYKREREMKMLSRARSFRGRSRGASLKGLAAAAVQAQAQAHVQTQGGQGQV
;
A
#
# COMPACT_ATOMS: atom_id res chain seq x y z
N MET A 1 11.19 14.80 -7.04
CA MET A 1 9.80 14.32 -6.91
C MET A 1 9.00 15.23 -5.98
N LYS A 2 7.69 15.34 -6.16
CA LYS A 2 6.75 15.95 -5.20
C LYS A 2 5.81 14.87 -4.68
N PHE A 3 5.86 14.64 -3.37
CA PHE A 3 5.13 13.57 -2.71
C PHE A 3 3.77 14.07 -2.21
N LEU A 4 2.71 13.37 -2.59
CA LEU A 4 1.43 13.46 -1.89
C LEU A 4 1.41 12.50 -0.70
N CYS A 5 1.22 13.08 0.49
CA CYS A 5 1.23 12.38 1.76
C CYS A 5 -0.20 12.03 2.19
N LEU A 6 -0.49 10.74 2.33
CA LEU A 6 -1.78 10.18 2.70
C LEU A 6 -1.72 9.60 4.13
N PRO A 7 -2.43 10.20 5.11
CA PRO A 7 -2.43 9.72 6.49
C PRO A 7 -3.11 8.36 6.65
N GLY A 8 -2.84 7.71 7.79
CA GLY A 8 -3.60 6.54 8.23
C GLY A 8 -5.03 6.88 8.66
N ALA A 9 -5.81 5.83 8.95
CA ALA A 9 -7.16 5.99 9.48
C ALA A 9 -7.13 6.77 10.80
N TYR A 10 -8.15 7.60 11.02
CA TYR A 10 -8.23 8.55 12.13
C TYR A 10 -7.08 9.57 12.11
N GLY A 11 -6.41 9.76 10.97
CA GLY A 11 -5.38 10.77 10.80
C GLY A 11 -5.92 12.09 10.25
N SER A 12 -5.05 13.08 10.13
CA SER A 12 -5.34 14.35 9.45
C SER A 12 -4.08 14.85 8.76
N ALA A 13 -4.20 15.78 7.81
CA ALA A 13 -3.04 16.36 7.14
C ALA A 13 -2.08 17.00 8.17
N LYS A 14 -2.65 17.65 9.19
CA LYS A 14 -1.92 18.25 10.30
C LYS A 14 -1.16 17.20 11.12
N ASN A 15 -1.83 16.14 11.56
CA ASN A 15 -1.20 15.12 12.40
C ASN A 15 -0.14 14.35 11.62
N PHE A 16 -0.38 14.04 10.35
CA PHE A 16 0.57 13.30 9.54
C PHE A 16 1.78 14.14 9.14
N LYS A 17 1.62 15.46 8.97
CA LYS A 17 2.76 16.37 8.85
C LYS A 17 3.68 16.31 10.06
N VAL A 18 3.14 16.21 11.28
CA VAL A 18 3.93 16.03 12.50
C VAL A 18 4.56 14.64 12.57
N GLN A 19 3.82 13.59 12.21
CA GLN A 19 4.32 12.21 12.26
C GLN A 19 5.44 11.95 11.25
N LEU A 20 5.27 12.40 10.01
CA LEU A 20 6.24 12.23 8.92
C LEU A 20 7.36 13.27 8.96
N GLY A 21 7.16 14.38 9.69
CA GLY A 21 8.07 15.54 9.73
C GLY A 21 9.56 15.20 9.78
N PRO A 22 10.03 14.41 10.77
CA PRO A 22 11.45 14.05 10.86
C PRO A 22 12.01 13.39 9.60
N LEU A 23 11.25 12.47 8.98
CA LEU A 23 11.65 11.82 7.73
C LEU A 23 11.52 12.76 6.54
N ALA A 24 10.44 13.51 6.43
CA ALA A 24 10.22 14.47 5.35
C ALA A 24 11.33 15.54 5.31
N GLU A 25 11.68 16.12 6.47
CA GLU A 25 12.77 17.09 6.59
C GLU A 25 14.12 16.50 6.20
N GLU A 26 14.39 15.24 6.57
CA GLU A 26 15.63 14.55 6.19
C GLU A 26 15.70 14.34 4.66
N LEU A 27 14.59 13.97 4.02
CA LEU A 27 14.52 13.79 2.58
C LEU A 27 14.59 15.14 1.83
N GLU A 28 13.97 16.20 2.36
CA GLU A 28 14.06 17.58 1.83
C GLU A 28 15.50 18.10 1.91
N LYS A 29 16.19 17.93 3.05
CA LYS A 29 17.60 18.32 3.22
C LYS A 29 18.53 17.65 2.21
N ARG A 30 18.18 16.43 1.79
CA ARG A 30 18.91 15.66 0.76
C ARG A 30 18.50 16.01 -0.67
N GLY A 31 17.49 16.88 -0.86
CA GLY A 31 16.97 17.24 -2.18
C GLY A 31 16.21 16.11 -2.87
N LEU A 32 15.67 15.15 -2.11
CA LEU A 32 14.99 13.97 -2.66
C LEU A 32 13.52 14.22 -3.01
N GLY A 33 12.94 15.29 -2.48
CA GLY A 33 11.62 15.75 -2.87
C GLY A 33 11.03 16.77 -1.89
N SER A 34 9.78 17.15 -2.17
CA SER A 34 8.96 18.02 -1.32
C SER A 34 7.64 17.33 -0.98
N PHE A 35 6.98 17.74 0.10
CA PHE A 35 5.85 17.01 0.66
C PHE A 35 4.58 17.87 0.76
N THR A 36 3.52 17.44 0.07
CA THR A 36 2.16 18.00 0.20
C THR A 36 1.29 17.03 0.99
N TYR A 37 0.51 17.52 1.94
CA TYR A 37 -0.28 16.69 2.84
C TYR A 37 -1.77 16.80 2.51
N SER A 38 -2.42 15.65 2.36
CA SER A 38 -3.87 15.55 2.21
C SER A 38 -4.47 14.73 3.37
N GLN A 39 -5.77 14.50 3.32
CA GLN A 39 -6.52 13.75 4.33
C GLN A 39 -7.80 13.19 3.72
N GLY A 40 -8.42 12.27 4.44
CA GLY A 40 -9.75 11.78 4.09
C GLY A 40 -10.83 12.86 4.21
N THR A 41 -11.98 12.58 3.62
CA THR A 41 -13.15 13.49 3.61
C THR A 41 -14.17 13.19 4.70
N PHE A 42 -14.04 12.04 5.37
CA PHE A 42 -14.96 11.62 6.42
C PHE A 42 -14.37 11.97 7.79
N GLU A 43 -14.89 13.02 8.41
CA GLU A 43 -14.55 13.36 9.80
C GLU A 43 -15.14 12.30 10.74
N VAL A 44 -14.32 11.82 11.68
CA VAL A 44 -14.66 10.73 12.58
C VAL A 44 -14.18 10.99 14.00
N GLU A 45 -14.86 10.37 14.95
CA GLU A 45 -14.35 10.24 16.32
C GLU A 45 -13.46 8.99 16.44
N PRO A 46 -12.39 9.05 17.25
CA PRO A 46 -11.58 7.89 17.53
C PRO A 46 -12.38 6.85 18.35
N PRO A 47 -11.99 5.57 18.31
CA PRO A 47 -12.56 4.55 19.18
C PRO A 47 -12.41 4.93 20.66
N VAL A 48 -13.39 4.53 21.47
CA VAL A 48 -13.36 4.76 22.93
C VAL A 48 -12.10 4.14 23.54
N GLY A 49 -11.37 4.93 24.33
CA GLY A 49 -10.09 4.55 24.94
C GLY A 49 -8.86 4.79 24.07
N TRP A 50 -9.02 5.35 22.88
CA TRP A 50 -7.94 5.71 21.94
C TRP A 50 -7.92 7.21 21.59
N GLU A 51 -8.57 8.04 22.40
CA GLU A 51 -8.79 9.46 22.12
C GLU A 51 -7.49 10.24 21.93
N ASP A 52 -6.44 9.89 22.68
CA ASP A 52 -5.14 10.56 22.64
C ASP A 52 -4.14 9.90 21.68
N TYR A 53 -4.47 8.74 21.11
CA TYR A 53 -3.54 7.97 20.27
C TYR A 53 -3.34 8.59 18.88
N PHE A 54 -4.43 9.10 18.29
CA PHE A 54 -4.46 9.55 16.89
C PHE A 54 -4.07 11.02 16.67
N GLY A 55 -3.71 11.71 17.75
CA GLY A 55 -3.34 13.12 17.74
C GLY A 55 -4.54 14.07 17.84
N SER A 56 -4.32 15.33 17.46
CA SER A 56 -5.33 16.38 17.63
C SER A 56 -6.48 16.24 16.63
N ARG A 57 -7.71 16.48 17.11
CA ARG A 57 -8.90 16.64 16.25
C ARG A 57 -8.80 17.89 15.34
N PRO A 58 -9.57 17.94 14.23
CA PRO A 58 -10.43 16.87 13.70
C PRO A 58 -9.64 15.69 13.12
N LEU A 59 -10.22 14.49 13.19
CA LEU A 59 -9.65 13.25 12.66
C LEU A 59 -10.47 12.76 11.48
N TYR A 60 -9.82 12.13 10.51
CA TYR A 60 -10.43 11.76 9.25
C TYR A 60 -10.15 10.31 8.86
N ARG A 61 -11.02 9.76 8.03
CA ARG A 61 -10.79 8.54 7.27
C ARG A 61 -11.01 8.78 5.80
N PHE A 62 -10.27 8.05 4.97
CA PHE A 62 -10.52 8.02 3.54
C PHE A 62 -11.77 7.20 3.22
N LEU A 63 -11.97 6.10 3.94
CA LEU A 63 -13.12 5.23 3.77
C LEU A 63 -14.24 5.62 4.73
N ASP A 64 -15.45 5.80 4.18
CA ASP A 64 -16.65 5.92 4.99
C ASP A 64 -16.96 4.58 5.67
N THR A 65 -16.88 4.55 7.00
CA THR A 65 -17.19 3.37 7.81
C THR A 65 -18.47 3.53 8.65
N SER A 66 -19.29 4.55 8.36
CA SER A 66 -20.53 4.85 9.10
C SER A 66 -21.56 3.71 9.07
N LYS A 67 -21.53 2.88 8.03
CA LYS A 67 -22.44 1.72 7.85
C LYS A 67 -21.81 0.39 8.21
N GLY A 68 -20.67 0.41 8.90
CA GLY A 68 -19.87 -0.74 9.25
C GLY A 68 -18.45 -0.58 8.75
N ASP A 69 -17.49 -1.10 9.51
CA ASP A 69 -16.09 -1.05 9.14
C ASP A 69 -15.62 -2.45 8.76
N ALA A 70 -15.58 -2.74 7.45
CA ALA A 70 -15.02 -4.01 6.95
C ALA A 70 -13.55 -4.21 7.38
N PHE A 71 -12.87 -3.11 7.75
CA PHE A 71 -11.50 -3.11 8.24
C PHE A 71 -11.40 -3.17 9.77
N GLU A 72 -12.49 -3.05 10.51
CA GLU A 72 -12.49 -3.26 11.95
C GLU A 72 -12.24 -4.75 12.26
N THR A 73 -12.75 -5.65 11.42
CA THR A 73 -12.39 -7.07 11.48
C THR A 73 -10.91 -7.31 11.18
N LEU A 74 -10.32 -6.54 10.24
CA LEU A 74 -8.87 -6.51 9.99
C LEU A 74 -8.08 -6.11 11.25
N ARG A 75 -8.61 -5.18 12.06
CA ARG A 75 -7.97 -4.66 13.28
C ARG A 75 -8.20 -5.51 14.53
N ARG A 76 -9.30 -6.26 14.62
CA ARG A 76 -9.72 -6.99 15.83
C ARG A 76 -9.00 -8.32 16.06
N LEU A 77 -8.33 -8.87 15.05
CA LEU A 77 -7.59 -10.12 15.16
C LEU A 77 -6.23 -9.90 15.83
N ARG A 78 -6.24 -9.70 17.17
CA ARG A 78 -5.05 -9.65 18.04
C ARG A 78 -4.25 -10.96 18.07
N HIS A 79 -4.81 -12.04 17.53
CA HIS A 79 -4.21 -13.37 17.50
C HIS A 79 -4.35 -14.00 16.12
N VAL A 80 -3.51 -13.56 15.18
CA VAL A 80 -3.29 -14.29 13.93
C VAL A 80 -2.62 -15.63 14.27
N PRO A 81 -3.19 -16.79 13.90
CA PRO A 81 -2.55 -18.09 14.08
C PRO A 81 -1.12 -18.10 13.51
N ARG A 82 -0.17 -18.58 14.31
CA ARG A 82 1.23 -18.66 13.89
C ARG A 82 1.38 -19.60 12.68
N GLY A 83 2.20 -19.19 11.71
CA GLY A 83 2.61 -20.02 10.59
C GLY A 83 1.82 -19.83 9.30
N MET A 84 0.82 -18.95 9.27
CA MET A 84 0.20 -18.54 8.01
C MET A 84 1.12 -17.63 7.21
N ASN A 85 1.00 -17.73 5.89
CA ASN A 85 1.62 -16.76 5.00
C ASN A 85 0.84 -15.42 5.00
N PRO A 86 1.43 -14.34 4.47
CA PRO A 86 0.78 -13.03 4.40
C PRO A 86 -0.60 -13.06 3.73
N GLU A 87 -0.74 -13.73 2.59
CA GLU A 87 -1.98 -13.81 1.81
C GLU A 87 -3.10 -14.56 2.56
N GLU A 88 -2.79 -15.67 3.21
CA GLU A 88 -3.70 -16.42 4.08
C GLU A 88 -4.17 -15.59 5.27
N THR A 89 -3.25 -14.84 5.87
CA THR A 89 -3.57 -13.91 6.96
C THR A 89 -4.57 -12.87 6.46
N MET A 90 -4.35 -12.30 5.27
CA MET A 90 -5.28 -11.35 4.64
C MET A 90 -6.68 -11.95 4.42
N ARG A 91 -6.77 -13.23 4.03
CA ARG A 91 -8.06 -13.92 3.84
C ARG A 91 -8.79 -14.23 5.14
N GLN A 92 -8.09 -14.42 6.27
CA GLN A 92 -8.78 -14.64 7.55
C GLN A 92 -9.59 -13.43 7.98
N PHE A 93 -9.06 -12.23 7.74
CA PHE A 93 -9.81 -11.02 8.03
C PHE A 93 -11.06 -10.86 7.15
N LYS A 94 -11.06 -11.39 5.91
CA LYS A 94 -12.26 -11.48 5.05
C LYS A 94 -13.32 -12.40 5.67
N LYS A 95 -12.93 -13.60 6.14
CA LYS A 95 -13.85 -14.59 6.72
C LYS A 95 -14.49 -14.11 8.02
N ALA A 96 -13.72 -13.52 8.93
CA ALA A 96 -14.24 -13.02 10.20
C ALA A 96 -15.29 -11.91 10.00
N GLY A 97 -15.15 -11.07 8.96
CA GLY A 97 -16.13 -10.03 8.63
C GLY A 97 -17.42 -10.60 8.03
N ASP A 98 -17.32 -11.67 7.24
CA ASP A 98 -18.48 -12.37 6.66
C ASP A 98 -19.29 -13.14 7.74
N GLU A 99 -18.64 -13.68 8.79
CA GLU A 99 -19.29 -14.39 9.91
C GLU A 99 -20.01 -13.45 10.89
N GLU A 100 -19.42 -12.31 11.25
CA GLU A 100 -20.06 -11.30 12.11
C GLU A 100 -21.33 -10.72 11.45
N ASN A 101 -21.31 -10.51 10.14
CA ASN A 101 -22.45 -10.01 9.37
C ASN A 101 -23.62 -11.04 9.33
N LYS A 102 -23.33 -12.35 9.36
CA LYS A 102 -24.35 -13.39 9.49
C LYS A 102 -25.00 -13.38 10.88
N ASN A 103 -24.21 -13.21 11.93
CA ASN A 103 -24.70 -13.18 13.30
C ASN A 103 -25.55 -11.94 13.61
N ASN A 104 -25.16 -10.77 13.07
CA ASN A 104 -25.95 -9.54 13.19
C ASN A 104 -27.23 -9.56 12.33
N ALA A 105 -27.24 -10.29 11.21
CA ALA A 105 -28.45 -10.49 10.41
C ALA A 105 -29.44 -11.48 11.05
N SER A 106 -28.98 -12.38 11.92
CA SER A 106 -29.83 -13.29 12.69
C SER A 106 -30.38 -12.70 13.99
N SER A 107 -29.85 -11.56 14.46
CA SER A 107 -30.30 -10.90 15.70
C SER A 107 -31.33 -9.79 15.47
N SER A 108 -31.68 -9.48 14.22
CA SER A 108 -32.63 -8.42 13.85
C SER A 108 -34.00 -8.95 13.38
N SER A 109 -34.41 -10.16 13.81
CA SER A 109 -35.68 -10.78 13.39
C SER A 109 -36.79 -10.73 14.43
N GLU A 110 -36.85 -9.71 15.29
CA GLU A 110 -38.05 -9.47 16.10
C GLU A 110 -38.47 -8.00 16.04
N GLY A 111 -39.60 -7.77 15.37
CA GLY A 111 -40.41 -6.56 15.49
C GLY A 111 -40.23 -5.52 14.37
N GLU A 112 -41.01 -5.66 13.29
CA GLU A 112 -41.99 -4.67 12.81
C GLU A 112 -42.43 -5.03 11.37
N GLY A 113 -43.74 -5.00 11.13
CA GLY A 113 -44.35 -5.50 9.90
C GLY A 113 -43.84 -4.79 8.63
N GLU A 114 -43.19 -5.53 7.75
CA GLU A 114 -42.70 -5.05 6.46
C GLU A 114 -43.86 -4.87 5.45
N SER A 115 -44.02 -3.64 4.95
CA SER A 115 -44.81 -3.33 3.76
C SER A 115 -44.08 -3.81 2.50
N PRO A 116 -44.74 -4.46 1.52
CA PRO A 116 -44.07 -5.34 0.56
C PRO A 116 -43.40 -4.64 -0.64
N HIS A 117 -43.14 -3.32 -0.62
CA HIS A 117 -42.73 -2.56 -1.82
C HIS A 117 -41.53 -1.60 -1.66
N ARG A 118 -40.69 -1.74 -0.63
CA ARG A 118 -39.41 -1.02 -0.59
C ARG A 118 -38.27 -1.95 -1.02
N PRO A 119 -37.51 -1.66 -2.09
CA PRO A 119 -36.35 -2.48 -2.44
C PRO A 119 -35.32 -2.41 -1.31
N LYS A 120 -34.85 -3.57 -0.84
CA LYS A 120 -33.76 -3.67 0.14
C LYS A 120 -32.53 -3.00 -0.46
N ALA A 121 -32.04 -1.94 0.17
CA ALA A 121 -30.83 -1.25 -0.29
C ALA A 121 -29.69 -2.27 -0.38
N ASP A 122 -29.08 -2.39 -1.56
CA ASP A 122 -28.02 -3.36 -1.81
C ASP A 122 -26.81 -3.04 -0.91
N LYS A 123 -26.46 -3.94 0.01
CA LYS A 123 -25.37 -3.73 0.98
C LYS A 123 -24.01 -3.52 0.30
N THR A 124 -23.89 -3.85 -0.98
CA THR A 124 -22.68 -3.72 -1.82
C THR A 124 -22.48 -2.29 -2.35
N ASP A 125 -23.56 -1.50 -2.41
CA ASP A 125 -23.56 -0.16 -3.00
C ASP A 125 -22.82 0.87 -2.13
N TRP A 126 -22.92 0.79 -0.80
CA TRP A 126 -22.24 1.75 0.07
C TRP A 126 -20.73 1.53 0.15
N GLN A 127 -20.25 0.28 0.15
CA GLN A 127 -18.82 -0.04 0.12
C GLN A 127 -18.20 0.47 -1.17
N THR A 128 -18.89 0.21 -2.29
CA THR A 128 -18.49 0.73 -3.61
C THR A 128 -18.37 2.24 -3.61
N ARG A 129 -19.35 2.95 -3.05
CA ARG A 129 -19.32 4.41 -2.94
C ARG A 129 -18.22 4.93 -2.03
N ALA A 130 -18.02 4.31 -0.86
CA ALA A 130 -16.96 4.67 0.08
C ALA A 130 -15.59 4.57 -0.58
N TRP A 131 -15.34 3.48 -1.31
CA TRP A 131 -14.08 3.25 -1.97
C TRP A 131 -13.83 4.14 -3.18
N ARG A 132 -14.82 4.25 -4.08
CA ARG A 132 -14.71 5.15 -5.23
C ARG A 132 -14.54 6.59 -4.77
N GLY A 133 -15.31 7.03 -3.78
CA GLY A 133 -15.18 8.37 -3.21
C GLY A 133 -13.78 8.64 -2.64
N ALA A 134 -13.18 7.66 -1.97
CA ALA A 134 -11.80 7.77 -1.49
C ALA A 134 -10.80 7.94 -2.63
N LEU A 135 -10.85 7.07 -3.65
CA LEU A 135 -9.96 7.16 -4.81
C LEU A 135 -10.18 8.45 -5.60
N ASP A 136 -11.43 8.83 -5.87
CA ASP A 136 -11.80 10.04 -6.61
C ASP A 136 -11.28 11.30 -5.90
N GLY A 137 -11.33 11.34 -4.57
CA GLY A 137 -10.77 12.45 -3.78
C GLY A 137 -9.26 12.58 -3.93
N VAL A 138 -8.52 11.46 -3.94
CA VAL A 138 -7.07 11.48 -4.15
C VAL A 138 -6.72 11.78 -5.61
N PHE A 139 -7.46 11.24 -6.58
CA PHE A 139 -7.31 11.59 -8.00
C PHE A 139 -7.50 13.09 -8.23
N LYS A 140 -8.54 13.67 -7.65
CA LYS A 140 -8.78 15.12 -7.70
C LYS A 140 -7.58 15.90 -7.14
N THR A 141 -7.01 15.45 -6.02
CA THR A 141 -5.84 16.12 -5.41
C THR A 141 -4.63 16.11 -6.34
N ILE A 142 -4.32 14.98 -6.98
CA ILE A 142 -3.19 14.91 -7.94
C ILE A 142 -3.49 15.60 -9.27
N GLU A 143 -4.76 15.79 -9.62
CA GLU A 143 -5.19 16.55 -10.81
C GLU A 143 -5.03 18.07 -10.59
N GLU A 144 -5.29 18.55 -9.38
CA GLU A 144 -5.15 19.96 -8.99
C GLU A 144 -3.69 20.43 -8.84
N ASP A 145 -2.75 19.51 -8.66
CA ASP A 145 -1.32 19.78 -8.52
C ASP A 145 -0.51 18.85 -9.44
N GLU A 146 -0.21 19.33 -10.64
CA GLU A 146 0.47 18.57 -11.71
C GLU A 146 1.91 18.18 -11.39
N GLU A 147 2.52 18.80 -10.37
CA GLU A 147 3.88 18.48 -9.95
C GLU A 147 3.94 17.18 -9.12
N ILE A 148 2.80 16.71 -8.59
CA ILE A 148 2.74 15.47 -7.81
C ILE A 148 3.02 14.27 -8.70
N ASP A 149 4.16 13.64 -8.46
CA ASP A 149 4.65 12.46 -9.18
C ASP A 149 5.04 11.30 -8.25
N ALA A 150 4.82 11.44 -6.94
CA ALA A 150 5.09 10.41 -5.96
C ALA A 150 4.07 10.35 -4.81
N ILE A 151 3.95 9.19 -4.18
CA ILE A 151 3.05 8.96 -3.04
C ILE A 151 3.87 8.61 -1.79
N VAL A 152 3.48 9.15 -0.64
CA VAL A 152 3.79 8.56 0.68
C VAL A 152 2.49 8.25 1.37
N GLY A 153 2.24 6.98 1.67
CA GLY A 153 1.04 6.58 2.40
C GLY A 153 1.40 5.88 3.72
N TYR A 154 0.63 6.13 4.76
CA TYR A 154 0.70 5.39 6.03
C TYR A 154 -0.60 4.63 6.28
N SER A 155 -0.52 3.34 6.63
CA SER A 155 -1.66 2.51 7.03
C SER A 155 -2.82 2.56 5.99
N GLU A 156 -4.00 3.05 6.35
CA GLU A 156 -5.12 3.28 5.40
C GLU A 156 -4.71 4.13 4.19
N GLY A 157 -3.90 5.17 4.38
CA GLY A 157 -3.39 6.01 3.31
C GLY A 157 -2.42 5.28 2.38
N ALA A 158 -1.65 4.30 2.88
CA ALA A 158 -0.81 3.44 2.04
C ALA A 158 -1.65 2.53 1.13
N MET A 159 -2.73 1.96 1.67
CA MET A 159 -3.67 1.14 0.90
C MET A 159 -4.40 1.95 -0.19
N VAL A 160 -4.87 3.16 0.16
CA VAL A 160 -5.49 4.08 -0.80
C VAL A 160 -4.47 4.48 -1.88
N GLY A 161 -3.25 4.84 -1.48
CA GLY A 161 -2.17 5.18 -2.41
C GLY A 161 -1.78 4.03 -3.35
N ALA A 162 -1.62 2.81 -2.82
CA ALA A 162 -1.36 1.62 -3.62
C ALA A 162 -2.45 1.36 -4.66
N SER A 163 -3.70 1.59 -4.27
CA SER A 163 -4.84 1.39 -5.16
C SER A 163 -4.99 2.48 -6.22
N LEU A 164 -4.63 3.72 -5.90
CA LEU A 164 -4.54 4.79 -6.88
C LEU A 164 -3.49 4.45 -7.94
N VAL A 165 -2.31 3.98 -7.52
CA VAL A 165 -1.22 3.56 -8.42
C VAL A 165 -1.65 2.41 -9.32
N LEU A 166 -2.38 1.43 -8.78
CA LEU A 166 -2.99 0.35 -9.56
C LEU A 166 -3.99 0.90 -10.58
N GLU A 167 -4.92 1.75 -10.16
CA GLU A 167 -5.94 2.32 -11.05
C GLU A 167 -5.32 3.17 -12.16
N GLU A 168 -4.24 3.91 -11.91
CA GLU A 168 -3.49 4.60 -12.98
C GLU A 168 -2.95 3.61 -14.03
N GLY A 169 -2.39 2.47 -13.59
CA GLY A 169 -1.94 1.41 -14.50
C GLY A 169 -3.10 0.81 -15.31
N LEU A 170 -4.27 0.63 -14.69
CA LEU A 170 -5.47 0.16 -15.37
C LEU A 170 -6.02 1.21 -16.36
N ARG A 171 -6.01 2.51 -16.00
CA ARG A 171 -6.38 3.62 -16.89
C ARG A 171 -5.46 3.70 -18.10
N PHE A 172 -4.15 3.51 -17.91
CA PHE A 172 -3.20 3.44 -19.02
C PHE A 172 -3.54 2.30 -19.99
N LYS A 173 -3.79 1.09 -19.49
CA LYS A 173 -4.18 -0.06 -20.33
C LYS A 173 -5.53 0.14 -21.04
N ARG A 174 -6.49 0.79 -20.37
CA ARG A 174 -7.87 0.95 -20.84
C ARG A 174 -8.05 2.09 -21.85
N SER A 175 -7.43 3.24 -21.59
CA SER A 175 -7.65 4.48 -22.35
C SER A 175 -6.37 5.18 -22.77
N GLY A 176 -5.20 4.60 -22.52
CA GLY A 176 -3.90 5.22 -22.84
C GLY A 176 -3.55 6.40 -21.95
N THR A 177 -4.31 6.67 -20.88
CA THR A 177 -4.06 7.78 -19.96
C THR A 177 -2.73 7.54 -19.23
N PRO A 178 -1.70 8.38 -19.45
CA PRO A 178 -0.40 8.18 -18.82
C PRO A 178 -0.51 8.28 -17.29
N ARG A 179 0.37 7.54 -16.61
CA ARG A 179 0.47 7.57 -15.15
C ARG A 179 1.20 8.83 -14.71
N ARG A 180 0.74 9.44 -13.63
CA ARG A 180 1.43 10.55 -12.95
C ARG A 180 2.36 10.04 -11.88
N ILE A 181 1.94 9.03 -11.11
CA ILE A 181 2.75 8.52 -10.01
C ILE A 181 3.84 7.58 -10.53
N LYS A 182 5.08 7.95 -10.21
CA LYS A 182 6.33 7.32 -10.66
C LYS A 182 7.04 6.57 -9.55
N PHE A 183 6.75 6.89 -8.30
CA PHE A 183 7.36 6.29 -7.11
C PHE A 183 6.39 6.31 -5.92
N ALA A 184 6.43 5.29 -5.07
CA ALA A 184 5.65 5.28 -3.83
C ALA A 184 6.44 4.77 -2.62
N ILE A 185 6.23 5.43 -1.49
CA ILE A 185 6.66 4.98 -0.16
C ILE A 185 5.42 4.53 0.61
N PHE A 186 5.41 3.28 1.06
CA PHE A 186 4.31 2.71 1.84
C PHE A 186 4.77 2.39 3.25
N ILE A 187 4.14 2.99 4.25
CA ILE A 187 4.44 2.80 5.66
C ILE A 187 3.32 1.96 6.28
N SER A 188 3.62 0.76 6.77
CA SER A 188 2.67 -0.17 7.40
C SER A 188 1.36 -0.35 6.62
N GLY A 189 1.45 -0.52 5.29
CA GLY A 189 0.30 -0.53 4.39
C GLY A 189 -0.47 -1.85 4.28
N ALA A 190 -1.46 -1.84 3.39
CA ALA A 190 -2.22 -3.02 2.99
C ALA A 190 -2.34 -3.09 1.46
N PRO A 191 -2.55 -4.30 0.88
CA PRO A 191 -2.68 -4.48 -0.56
C PRO A 191 -3.75 -3.57 -1.19
N PRO A 192 -3.60 -3.21 -2.48
CA PRO A 192 -4.61 -2.43 -3.16
C PRO A 192 -5.94 -3.18 -3.23
N LEU A 193 -7.05 -2.44 -3.30
CA LEU A 193 -8.38 -3.04 -3.32
C LEU A 193 -8.90 -3.19 -4.75
N LYS A 194 -9.60 -4.31 -5.00
CA LYS A 194 -10.34 -4.59 -6.23
C LYS A 194 -11.82 -4.85 -5.94
N PHE A 195 -12.64 -4.67 -6.96
CA PHE A 195 -14.01 -5.18 -6.95
C PHE A 195 -14.03 -6.66 -7.33
N GLU A 196 -14.74 -7.48 -6.56
CA GLU A 196 -15.16 -8.84 -6.92
C GLU A 196 -16.60 -8.83 -7.47
N GLY A 197 -16.98 -9.88 -8.20
CA GLY A 197 -18.33 -10.01 -8.75
C GLY A 197 -19.38 -9.97 -7.65
N ASN A 198 -20.42 -9.12 -7.83
CA ASN A 198 -21.42 -8.61 -6.87
C ASN A 198 -21.12 -7.22 -6.25
N GLY A 199 -20.00 -6.57 -6.59
CA GLY A 199 -19.68 -5.24 -6.05
C GLY A 199 -19.01 -5.25 -4.67
N LYS A 200 -18.64 -6.43 -4.15
CA LYS A 200 -17.82 -6.58 -2.94
C LYS A 200 -16.41 -6.06 -3.20
N ILE A 201 -15.85 -5.38 -2.22
CA ILE A 201 -14.46 -4.90 -2.25
C ILE A 201 -13.57 -5.87 -1.48
N VAL A 202 -12.44 -6.23 -2.08
CA VAL A 202 -11.49 -7.17 -1.48
C VAL A 202 -10.05 -6.69 -1.73
N PRO A 203 -9.10 -7.05 -0.85
CA PRO A 203 -7.68 -6.87 -1.16
C PRO A 203 -7.28 -7.71 -2.37
N GLN A 204 -6.42 -7.17 -3.22
CA GLN A 204 -5.79 -7.89 -4.31
C GLN A 204 -4.51 -8.55 -3.80
N LEU A 205 -4.48 -9.88 -3.79
CA LEU A 205 -3.38 -10.67 -3.23
C LEU A 205 -2.49 -11.24 -4.34
N PHE A 206 -1.21 -11.46 -4.02
CA PHE A 206 -0.21 -11.87 -5.01
C PHE A 206 -0.46 -13.27 -5.56
N ASP A 207 -0.87 -14.21 -4.72
CA ASP A 207 -1.17 -15.59 -5.14
C ASP A 207 -2.39 -15.69 -6.08
N GLU A 208 -3.23 -14.65 -6.14
CA GLU A 208 -4.38 -14.56 -7.03
C GLU A 208 -4.12 -13.72 -8.29
N SER A 209 -3.35 -12.64 -8.15
CA SER A 209 -3.25 -11.58 -9.18
C SER A 209 -1.82 -11.34 -9.68
N GLY A 210 -0.81 -11.98 -9.07
CA GLY A 210 0.59 -11.72 -9.34
C GLY A 210 0.99 -10.28 -9.01
N THR A 211 1.94 -9.76 -9.78
CA THR A 211 2.38 -8.36 -9.68
C THR A 211 1.33 -7.44 -10.31
N VAL A 212 0.83 -6.48 -9.53
CA VAL A 212 -0.17 -5.50 -9.98
C VAL A 212 0.29 -4.05 -9.83
N ILE A 213 1.33 -3.81 -9.03
CA ILE A 213 2.01 -2.51 -8.91
C ILE A 213 3.41 -2.64 -9.52
N ASP A 214 3.63 -1.96 -10.62
CA ASP A 214 4.80 -2.02 -11.51
C ASP A 214 5.66 -0.74 -11.48
N ILE A 215 5.36 0.20 -10.57
CA ILE A 215 6.28 1.31 -10.27
C ILE A 215 7.27 0.90 -9.19
N PRO A 216 8.45 1.55 -9.12
CA PRO A 216 9.33 1.40 -7.98
C PRO A 216 8.62 1.75 -6.65
N THR A 217 8.86 0.94 -5.62
CA THR A 217 8.23 1.13 -4.30
C THR A 217 9.22 0.94 -3.16
N TYR A 218 9.00 1.68 -2.07
CA TYR A 218 9.79 1.55 -0.84
C TYR A 218 8.86 1.30 0.33
N HIS A 219 9.02 0.17 1.01
CA HIS A 219 8.13 -0.29 2.06
C HIS A 219 8.81 -0.13 3.41
N ILE A 220 8.16 0.56 4.32
CA ILE A 220 8.63 0.83 5.67
C ILE A 220 7.63 0.16 6.61
N PHE A 221 8.11 -0.66 7.54
CA PHE A 221 7.26 -1.32 8.53
C PHE A 221 8.08 -1.62 9.78
N GLY A 222 7.42 -2.06 10.85
CA GLY A 222 8.10 -2.50 12.06
C GLY A 222 7.81 -3.98 12.32
N CYS A 223 8.81 -4.75 12.76
CA CYS A 223 8.60 -6.15 13.10
C CYS A 223 7.69 -6.38 14.32
N ASP A 224 7.48 -5.36 15.16
CA ASP A 224 6.51 -5.38 16.27
C ASP A 224 5.12 -4.85 15.83
N ASP A 225 4.91 -4.57 14.54
CA ASP A 225 3.62 -4.17 13.98
C ASP A 225 2.66 -5.37 13.92
N ALA A 226 1.48 -5.23 14.56
CA ALA A 226 0.41 -6.22 14.49
C ALA A 226 -0.10 -6.47 13.05
N PHE A 227 0.14 -5.52 12.15
CA PHE A 227 -0.23 -5.57 10.74
C PHE A 227 0.95 -5.92 9.81
N LEU A 228 2.05 -6.47 10.34
CA LEU A 228 3.21 -6.87 9.54
C LEU A 228 2.83 -7.71 8.31
N SER A 229 1.96 -8.72 8.48
CA SER A 229 1.50 -9.56 7.36
C SER A 229 0.80 -8.76 6.27
N SER A 230 0.09 -7.69 6.63
CA SER A 230 -0.55 -6.79 5.65
C SER A 230 0.49 -6.00 4.86
N ALA A 231 1.51 -5.46 5.53
CA ALA A 231 2.60 -4.74 4.86
C ALA A 231 3.37 -5.66 3.91
N VAL A 232 3.64 -6.91 4.32
CA VAL A 232 4.29 -7.91 3.46
C VAL A 232 3.40 -8.32 2.28
N ALA A 233 2.09 -8.48 2.49
CA ALA A 233 1.16 -8.78 1.39
C ALA A 233 1.11 -7.64 0.36
N LEU A 234 1.19 -6.37 0.79
CA LEU A 234 1.31 -5.23 -0.11
C LEU A 234 2.63 -5.27 -0.89
N PHE A 235 3.74 -5.58 -0.22
CA PHE A 235 5.03 -5.75 -0.87
C PHE A 235 4.99 -6.84 -1.96
N ASN A 236 4.37 -7.99 -1.68
CA ASN A 236 4.33 -9.12 -2.61
C ASN A 236 3.66 -8.78 -3.95
N VAL A 237 2.64 -7.90 -3.95
CA VAL A 237 1.96 -7.48 -5.20
C VAL A 237 2.71 -6.38 -5.98
N CYS A 238 3.80 -5.86 -5.44
CA CYS A 238 4.70 -4.92 -6.11
C CYS A 238 5.79 -5.65 -6.92
N ASP A 239 6.29 -4.99 -7.97
CA ASP A 239 7.44 -5.47 -8.74
C ASP A 239 8.69 -5.58 -7.85
N GLN A 240 9.07 -6.82 -7.59
CA GLN A 240 10.17 -7.20 -6.69
C GLN A 240 11.55 -6.78 -7.19
N GLU A 241 11.72 -6.51 -8.48
CA GLU A 241 12.98 -5.99 -9.02
C GLU A 241 13.19 -4.52 -8.64
N ASN A 242 12.08 -3.81 -8.41
CA ASN A 242 12.03 -2.38 -8.13
C ASN A 242 11.39 -2.04 -6.78
N ALA A 243 11.21 -3.03 -5.90
CA ALA A 243 10.66 -2.87 -4.57
C ALA A 243 11.74 -3.10 -3.49
N MET A 244 11.77 -2.22 -2.49
CA MET A 244 12.66 -2.32 -1.32
C MET A 244 11.85 -2.34 -0.02
N MET A 245 12.42 -2.96 1.02
CA MET A 245 11.84 -3.06 2.36
C MET A 245 12.81 -2.57 3.43
N TYR A 246 12.29 -1.87 4.43
CA TYR A 246 13.00 -1.43 5.61
C TYR A 246 12.17 -1.72 6.88
N ASP A 247 12.76 -2.48 7.80
CA ASP A 247 12.19 -2.76 9.12
C ASP A 247 12.77 -1.78 10.14
N HIS A 248 11.92 -0.92 10.69
CA HIS A 248 12.30 0.06 11.71
C HIS A 248 12.22 -0.48 13.15
N GLY A 249 11.78 -1.73 13.33
CA GLY A 249 11.80 -2.44 14.62
C GLY A 249 10.78 -2.01 15.67
N LEU A 250 9.84 -1.10 15.35
CA LEU A 250 8.82 -0.61 16.29
C LEU A 250 7.44 -1.18 15.93
N GLY A 251 6.38 -0.71 16.60
CA GLY A 251 4.99 -1.10 16.31
C GLY A 251 4.39 -0.43 15.07
N HIS A 252 3.06 -0.36 15.01
CA HIS A 252 2.31 0.27 13.92
C HIS A 252 2.39 1.80 13.95
N ILE A 253 3.56 2.37 13.65
CA ILE A 253 3.83 3.80 13.74
C ILE A 253 4.71 4.29 12.59
N VAL A 254 4.69 5.59 12.32
CA VAL A 254 5.71 6.24 11.48
C VAL A 254 6.99 6.39 12.33
N PRO A 255 8.16 5.87 11.88
CA PRO A 255 9.39 6.00 12.64
C PRO A 255 9.86 7.46 12.70
N ARG A 256 10.23 7.92 13.89
CA ARG A 256 10.63 9.31 14.16
C ARG A 256 11.94 9.41 14.94
N ASP A 257 12.45 8.28 15.43
CA ASP A 257 13.73 8.25 16.13
C ASP A 257 14.88 8.52 15.15
N VAL A 258 15.96 9.09 15.70
CA VAL A 258 17.10 9.59 14.92
C VAL A 258 17.76 8.47 14.11
N GLU A 259 17.84 7.26 14.66
CA GLU A 259 18.48 6.12 14.01
C GLU A 259 17.73 5.72 12.74
N ASN A 260 16.42 5.46 12.86
CA ASN A 260 15.58 5.10 11.73
C ASN A 260 15.50 6.20 10.69
N VAL A 261 15.33 7.45 11.10
CA VAL A 261 15.26 8.60 10.17
C VAL A 261 16.58 8.74 9.38
N THR A 262 17.72 8.60 10.05
CA THR A 262 19.03 8.69 9.40
C THR A 262 19.23 7.58 8.38
N LEU A 263 18.93 6.32 8.74
CA LEU A 263 19.08 5.17 7.85
C LEU A 263 18.13 5.24 6.66
N LEU A 264 16.86 5.59 6.88
CA LEU A 264 15.88 5.80 5.82
C LEU A 264 16.33 6.91 4.85
N GLY A 265 16.84 8.03 5.38
CA GLY A 265 17.38 9.11 4.56
C GLY A 265 18.56 8.68 3.70
N GLN A 266 19.45 7.85 4.22
CA GLN A 266 20.56 7.27 3.44
C GLN A 266 20.05 6.33 2.34
N PHE A 267 19.22 5.35 2.68
CA PHE A 267 18.76 4.35 1.72
C PHE A 267 17.84 4.93 0.64
N LEU A 268 16.95 5.86 0.99
CA LEU A 268 16.15 6.58 0.01
C LEU A 268 17.00 7.53 -0.83
N GLY A 269 18.10 8.05 -0.28
CA GLY A 269 19.08 8.85 -1.02
C GLY A 269 19.77 8.10 -2.15
N ASP A 270 19.99 6.80 -2.00
CA ASP A 270 20.52 5.96 -3.08
C ASP A 270 19.41 5.54 -4.07
N PHE A 271 18.20 5.29 -3.54
CA PHE A 271 17.10 4.70 -4.29
C PHE A 271 16.34 5.71 -5.17
N ALA A 272 15.87 6.82 -4.61
CA ALA A 272 15.01 7.77 -5.31
C ALA A 272 15.66 8.42 -6.55
N PRO A 273 16.94 8.84 -6.53
CA PRO A 273 17.59 9.39 -7.72
C PRO A 273 17.75 8.38 -8.85
N ARG A 274 17.89 7.08 -8.53
CA ARG A 274 17.90 6.02 -9.54
C ARG A 274 16.55 5.96 -10.25
N VAL A 275 15.45 5.97 -9.48
CA VAL A 275 14.09 5.97 -10.02
C VAL A 275 13.84 7.19 -10.92
N GLU A 276 14.21 8.40 -10.49
CA GLU A 276 14.04 9.59 -11.33
C GLU A 276 14.79 9.49 -12.66
N ARG A 277 16.02 8.97 -12.65
CA ARG A 277 16.81 8.78 -13.88
C ARG A 277 16.15 7.77 -14.82
N GLU A 278 15.65 6.66 -14.31
CA GLU A 278 14.98 5.64 -15.11
C GLU A 278 13.72 6.18 -15.79
N TRP A 279 12.90 6.97 -15.08
CA TRP A 279 11.73 7.62 -15.65
C TRP A 279 12.08 8.64 -16.73
N LYS A 280 13.08 9.50 -16.49
CA LYS A 280 13.56 10.46 -17.50
C LYS A 280 14.04 9.76 -18.77
N MET A 281 14.71 8.62 -18.65
CA MET A 281 15.16 7.82 -19.81
C MET A 281 13.97 7.22 -20.58
N LYS A 282 12.96 6.69 -19.88
CA LYS A 282 11.73 6.16 -20.52
C LYS A 282 10.98 7.26 -21.27
N GLU A 283 10.86 8.45 -20.71
CA GLU A 283 10.21 9.61 -21.33
C GLU A 283 10.95 10.07 -22.62
N LEU A 284 12.29 10.14 -22.57
CA LEU A 284 13.11 10.50 -23.73
C LEU A 284 12.96 9.48 -24.88
N GLN A 285 12.96 8.18 -24.56
CA GLN A 285 12.77 7.12 -25.55
C GLN A 285 11.38 7.18 -26.20
N SER A 286 10.33 7.38 -25.39
CA SER A 286 8.96 7.53 -25.91
C SER A 286 8.77 8.77 -26.80
N SER A 287 9.52 9.84 -26.53
CA SER A 287 9.47 11.08 -27.30
C SER A 287 10.24 10.97 -28.63
N GLY A 288 11.35 10.24 -28.65
CA GLY A 288 12.20 10.04 -29.83
C GLY A 288 11.53 9.22 -30.94
N ASP A 289 10.63 8.30 -30.60
CA ASP A 289 9.91 7.45 -31.57
C ASP A 289 8.87 8.21 -32.42
N THR A 290 8.46 9.40 -31.98
CA THR A 290 7.49 10.23 -32.71
C THR A 290 8.10 11.01 -33.88
N ASN A 291 9.44 11.11 -33.96
CA ASN A 291 10.13 11.87 -35.00
C ASN A 291 10.65 11.00 -36.18
N GLY A 292 10.49 9.68 -36.11
CA GLY A 292 10.95 8.72 -37.14
C GLY A 292 9.96 8.43 -38.28
N LYS A 293 8.70 8.91 -38.19
CA LYS A 293 7.67 8.71 -39.24
C LYS A 293 7.36 10.00 -39.99
N ARG A 294 8.37 10.60 -40.64
CA ARG A 294 8.14 11.55 -41.73
C ARG A 294 9.05 11.25 -42.92
N GLY A 295 8.45 10.59 -43.91
CA GLY A 295 8.77 10.76 -45.32
C GLY A 295 9.88 9.90 -45.91
N THR A 296 9.50 8.74 -46.46
CA THR A 296 9.94 8.36 -47.82
C THR A 296 8.79 7.64 -48.54
N SER A 297 8.21 8.35 -49.50
CA SER A 297 7.44 7.79 -50.60
C SER A 297 8.37 6.99 -51.51
N GLY A 298 8.02 5.74 -51.85
CA GLY A 298 8.69 5.06 -52.97
C GLY A 298 8.47 3.56 -53.05
N GLY A 299 7.59 3.13 -53.97
CA GLY A 299 7.79 1.90 -54.73
C GLY A 299 7.25 0.59 -54.14
N ARG A 300 6.12 0.11 -54.66
CA ARG A 300 5.80 -1.33 -54.71
C ARG A 300 6.89 -2.07 -55.49
N PRO A 301 7.21 -3.33 -55.12
CA PRO A 301 6.99 -4.37 -56.12
C PRO A 301 6.38 -5.69 -55.59
N ARG A 302 5.61 -6.26 -56.52
CA ARG A 302 5.01 -7.59 -56.70
C ARG A 302 5.40 -8.77 -55.80
N LEU A 303 4.35 -9.53 -55.46
CA LEU A 303 4.33 -10.95 -55.08
C LEU A 303 5.19 -11.83 -56.01
N VAL A 304 5.96 -12.73 -55.41
CA VAL A 304 6.33 -14.03 -55.98
C VAL A 304 6.08 -15.09 -54.92
N HIS A 305 5.18 -16.02 -55.22
CA HIS A 305 4.96 -17.24 -54.45
C HIS A 305 6.15 -18.19 -54.61
N THR A 306 6.70 -18.67 -53.49
CA THR A 306 7.24 -20.03 -53.41
C THR A 306 6.81 -20.64 -52.07
N ARG A 307 6.40 -21.91 -52.14
CA ARG A 307 5.67 -22.66 -51.11
C ARG A 307 6.53 -23.86 -50.71
N THR A 308 6.98 -23.90 -49.47
CA THR A 308 7.49 -25.07 -48.69
C THR A 308 7.51 -24.57 -47.24
N GLY A 309 6.87 -25.12 -46.21
CA GLY A 309 6.45 -26.49 -45.93
C GLY A 309 7.23 -27.01 -44.72
N SER A 310 6.83 -26.66 -43.50
CA SER A 310 6.95 -27.45 -42.26
C SER A 310 6.52 -26.60 -41.05
N GLU A 311 5.37 -26.94 -40.48
CA GLU A 311 4.92 -26.47 -39.18
C GLU A 311 5.46 -27.44 -38.12
N THR A 312 6.20 -26.91 -37.14
CA THR A 312 6.44 -27.57 -35.85
C THR A 312 6.12 -26.57 -34.76
N SER A 313 5.35 -27.04 -33.78
CA SER A 313 4.67 -26.35 -32.68
C SER A 313 5.62 -25.60 -31.73
N GLU A 314 5.45 -24.27 -31.63
CA GLU A 314 6.17 -23.36 -30.70
C GLU A 314 5.52 -23.27 -29.30
N THR A 315 4.49 -24.08 -28.99
CA THR A 315 3.68 -23.92 -27.77
C THR A 315 4.22 -24.65 -26.54
N ASP A 316 5.17 -25.58 -26.69
CA ASP A 316 5.64 -26.44 -25.59
C ASP A 316 6.92 -25.92 -24.91
N ASP A 317 7.65 -25.01 -25.57
CA ASP A 317 8.92 -24.46 -25.04
C ASP A 317 8.70 -23.26 -24.09
N GLU A 318 7.63 -22.47 -24.26
CA GLU A 318 7.32 -21.34 -23.37
C GLU A 318 6.82 -21.80 -21.99
N GLU A 319 6.02 -22.88 -21.93
CA GLU A 319 5.47 -23.39 -20.67
C GLU A 319 6.55 -24.06 -19.80
N GLY A 320 7.57 -24.64 -20.43
CA GLY A 320 8.76 -25.19 -19.76
C GLY A 320 9.63 -24.10 -19.15
N ALA A 321 9.90 -23.04 -19.92
CA ALA A 321 10.70 -21.89 -19.47
C ALA A 321 10.03 -21.13 -18.32
N GLU A 322 8.70 -20.96 -18.35
CA GLU A 322 7.97 -20.28 -17.27
C GLU A 322 7.94 -21.11 -15.96
N LYS A 323 7.83 -22.44 -16.07
CA LYS A 323 7.89 -23.34 -14.90
C LYS A 323 9.28 -23.40 -14.29
N GLU A 324 10.33 -23.39 -15.10
CA GLU A 324 11.72 -23.37 -14.64
C GLU A 324 12.07 -22.02 -13.98
N TYR A 325 11.63 -20.90 -14.57
CA TYR A 325 11.77 -19.56 -13.99
C TYR A 325 11.06 -19.43 -12.62
N LYS A 326 9.82 -19.92 -12.50
CA LYS A 326 9.07 -19.93 -11.23
C LYS A 326 9.80 -20.73 -10.15
N ARG A 327 10.36 -21.90 -10.51
CA ARG A 327 11.07 -22.80 -9.59
C ARG A 327 12.41 -22.23 -9.11
N GLU A 328 13.19 -21.63 -10.01
CA GLU A 328 14.44 -20.95 -9.64
C GLU A 328 14.18 -19.74 -8.72
N ARG A 329 13.09 -19.01 -8.96
CA ARG A 329 12.69 -17.84 -8.17
C ARG A 329 12.22 -18.21 -6.77
N GLU A 330 11.46 -19.30 -6.63
CA GLU A 330 11.04 -19.85 -5.34
C GLU A 330 12.24 -20.33 -4.49
N MET A 331 13.24 -20.96 -5.13
CA MET A 331 14.50 -21.35 -4.49
C MET A 331 15.33 -20.14 -4.00
N LYS A 332 15.34 -19.03 -4.76
CA LYS A 332 16.00 -17.78 -4.34
C LYS A 332 15.26 -17.08 -3.19
N MET A 333 13.93 -17.14 -3.14
CA MET A 333 13.14 -16.68 -2.00
C MET A 333 13.45 -17.47 -0.73
N LEU A 334 13.48 -18.80 -0.81
CA LEU A 334 13.77 -19.67 0.32
C LEU A 334 15.21 -19.52 0.85
N SER A 335 16.18 -19.23 -0.01
CA SER A 335 17.57 -18.99 0.43
C SER A 335 17.71 -17.65 1.18
N ARG A 336 16.99 -16.60 0.75
CA ARG A 336 16.98 -15.29 1.43
C ARG A 336 16.24 -15.33 2.77
N ALA A 337 15.14 -16.07 2.87
CA ALA A 337 14.44 -16.30 4.14
C ALA A 337 15.31 -17.02 5.19
N ARG A 338 16.24 -17.90 4.75
CA ARG A 338 17.19 -18.57 5.65
C ARG A 338 18.30 -17.64 6.16
N SER A 339 18.75 -16.69 5.34
CA SER A 339 19.69 -15.63 5.76
C SER A 339 19.10 -14.76 6.89
N PHE A 340 17.80 -14.46 6.80
CA PHE A 340 17.08 -13.65 7.80
C PHE A 340 16.97 -14.33 9.18
N ARG A 341 16.77 -15.65 9.24
CA ARG A 341 16.72 -16.42 10.50
C ARG A 341 18.07 -16.53 11.23
N GLY A 342 19.19 -16.28 10.56
CA GLY A 342 20.52 -16.38 11.16
C GLY A 342 20.86 -15.25 12.12
N ARG A 343 20.22 -14.07 11.98
CA ARG A 343 20.55 -12.86 12.76
C ARG A 343 19.71 -12.66 14.04
N SER A 344 18.57 -13.33 14.19
CA SER A 344 17.64 -13.11 15.31
C SER A 344 17.87 -13.98 16.56
N ARG A 345 18.91 -14.82 16.60
CA ARG A 345 19.13 -15.78 17.72
C ARG A 345 19.75 -15.19 19.00
N GLY A 346 19.94 -13.88 19.11
CA GLY A 346 20.71 -13.27 20.21
C GLY A 346 19.95 -12.79 21.44
N ALA A 347 18.64 -12.55 21.39
CA ALA A 347 17.93 -11.90 22.50
C ALA A 347 16.97 -12.87 23.22
N SER A 348 17.24 -13.13 24.49
CA SER A 348 16.35 -13.87 25.39
C SER A 348 15.04 -13.09 25.57
N LEU A 349 13.90 -13.77 25.38
CA LEU A 349 12.53 -13.27 25.58
C LEU A 349 12.29 -12.59 26.94
N LYS A 350 13.09 -12.92 27.97
CA LYS A 350 13.01 -12.28 29.30
C LYS A 350 13.69 -10.92 29.35
N GLY A 351 14.69 -10.66 28.50
CA GLY A 351 15.36 -9.36 28.41
C GLY A 351 14.52 -8.30 27.68
N LEU A 352 13.77 -8.72 26.65
CA LEU A 352 12.92 -7.83 25.84
C LEU A 352 11.70 -7.31 26.62
N ALA A 353 11.09 -8.14 27.46
CA ALA A 353 9.97 -7.73 28.32
C ALA A 353 10.41 -6.73 29.41
N ALA A 354 11.62 -6.87 29.95
CA ALA A 354 12.16 -5.93 30.93
C ALA A 354 12.49 -4.56 30.30
N ALA A 355 13.03 -4.56 29.07
CA ALA A 355 13.35 -3.33 28.34
C ALA A 355 12.10 -2.50 27.96
N ALA A 356 11.00 -3.16 27.57
CA ALA A 356 9.74 -2.49 27.23
C ALA A 356 9.09 -1.79 28.44
N VAL A 357 9.13 -2.42 29.62
CA VAL A 357 8.62 -1.82 30.87
C VAL A 357 9.52 -0.67 31.33
N GLN A 358 10.84 -0.77 31.15
CA GLN A 358 11.78 0.27 31.54
C GLN A 358 11.72 1.51 30.62
N ALA A 359 11.46 1.31 29.32
CA ALA A 359 11.23 2.38 28.35
C ALA A 359 9.91 3.15 28.62
N GLN A 360 8.85 2.46 29.05
CA GLN A 360 7.59 3.10 29.48
C GLN A 360 7.76 3.91 30.77
N ALA A 361 8.60 3.46 31.71
CA ALA A 361 8.85 4.20 32.95
C ALA A 361 9.69 5.48 32.72
N GLN A 362 10.65 5.46 31.79
CA GLN A 362 11.48 6.64 31.49
C GLN A 362 10.71 7.73 30.72
N ALA A 363 9.76 7.34 29.87
CA ALA A 363 8.87 8.29 29.18
C ALA A 363 7.90 9.02 30.14
N HIS A 364 7.56 8.41 31.29
CA HIS A 364 6.67 9.01 32.29
C HIS A 364 7.36 9.98 33.25
N VAL A 365 8.68 9.84 33.46
CA VAL A 365 9.45 10.75 34.33
C VAL A 365 9.81 12.05 33.62
N GLN A 366 9.95 12.04 32.28
CA GLN A 366 10.25 13.25 31.51
C GLN A 366 9.06 14.19 31.30
N THR A 367 7.81 13.72 31.45
CA THR A 367 6.61 14.54 31.29
C THR A 367 6.18 15.27 32.57
N GLN A 368 6.73 14.94 33.74
CA GLN A 368 6.38 15.60 35.02
C GLN A 368 7.44 16.60 35.53
N GLY A 369 8.60 16.73 34.89
CA GLY A 369 9.67 17.64 35.32
C GLY A 369 9.58 19.10 34.84
N GLY A 370 8.53 19.47 34.09
CA GLY A 370 8.44 20.75 33.38
C GLY A 370 7.56 21.84 34.00
N GLN A 371 7.03 21.63 35.20
CA GLN A 371 6.28 22.67 35.93
C GLN A 371 6.99 23.04 37.23
N GLY A 372 7.87 24.03 37.13
CA GLY A 372 8.46 24.71 38.28
C GLY A 372 8.61 26.20 37.99
N GLN A 373 7.94 27.00 38.80
CA GLN A 373 8.23 28.41 39.12
C GLN A 373 8.14 29.46 38.00
N VAL A 374 7.02 30.22 38.01
CA VAL A 374 6.99 31.69 38.15
C VAL A 374 5.78 32.05 39.01
#